data_AF-A0A6B1CRU3-F1
#
_entry.id   AF-A0A6B1CRU3-F1
#
_cell.length_a   1.000
_cell.length_b   1.000
_cell.length_c   1.000
_cell.angle_alpha   90.00
_cell.angle_beta   90.00
_cell.angle_gamma   90.00
#
_symmetry.space_group_name_H-M   'P 1'
#
loop_
_entity.id
_entity.type
_entity.pdbx_description
1 polymer ?
#
loop_
_entity_poly.entity_id
_entity_poly.type
_entity_poly.pdbx_seq_one_letter_code
_entity_poly.pdbx_strand_id
1 'polypeptide(L)'
;MAVQDDSREKEVCQLLGLREGEGRSEVDAFFDFAANGTFYSAPIELKSTTTGSVSTARDVGPIHIAKWRSRIWIFGFYNSSGASLRQLLVLGPNEMESWIEQKEQYIKPDFAIGDRVAEKLDVEDLYIICEKKRKYSLEDAKSLHKRQWNQERYRSEMDDTDGYTPEKMLEILKLRAIYLNQRGSTLNNPHIPKSLFANFRDQMIDVTRFSADARATVHQTLRDITLSNKTLQWNR
;
A
#
# COMPACT_ATOMS: atom_id res chain seq x y z
N MET A 1 -15.55 -14.07 -7.15
CA MET A 1 -14.19 -13.59 -7.41
C MET A 1 -13.39 -13.49 -6.13
N ALA A 2 -13.76 -12.68 -5.13
CA ALA A 2 -13.03 -12.59 -3.85
C ALA A 2 -12.72 -13.94 -3.18
N VAL A 3 -13.72 -14.82 -3.00
CA VAL A 3 -13.52 -16.17 -2.41
C VAL A 3 -12.51 -17.02 -3.20
N GLN A 4 -12.43 -16.81 -4.53
CA GLN A 4 -11.49 -17.53 -5.39
C GLN A 4 -10.08 -16.95 -5.25
N ASP A 5 -9.96 -15.62 -5.16
CA ASP A 5 -8.66 -14.97 -4.95
C ASP A 5 -8.10 -15.33 -3.56
N ASP A 6 -8.94 -15.32 -2.51
CA ASP A 6 -8.58 -15.76 -1.16
C ASP A 6 -8.11 -17.23 -1.14
N SER A 7 -8.76 -18.11 -1.91
CA SER A 7 -8.36 -19.52 -1.99
C SER A 7 -7.00 -19.72 -2.65
N ARG A 8 -6.68 -18.92 -3.68
CA ARG A 8 -5.40 -18.98 -4.40
C ARG A 8 -4.26 -18.41 -3.57
N GLU A 9 -4.52 -17.37 -2.80
CA GLU A 9 -3.56 -16.80 -1.86
C GLU A 9 -3.18 -17.83 -0.79
N LYS A 10 -4.19 -18.46 -0.17
CA LYS A 10 -3.99 -19.55 0.80
C LYS A 10 -3.24 -20.72 0.22
N GLU A 11 -3.54 -21.13 -1.02
CA GLU A 11 -2.81 -22.18 -1.73
C GLU A 11 -1.32 -21.84 -1.82
N VAL A 12 -0.97 -20.63 -2.27
CA VAL A 12 0.44 -20.18 -2.37
C VAL A 12 1.12 -20.13 -1.00
N CYS A 13 0.45 -19.60 0.02
CA CYS A 13 0.95 -19.58 1.40
C CYS A 13 1.27 -21.00 1.91
N GLN A 14 0.36 -21.94 1.70
CA GLN A 14 0.55 -23.33 2.14
C GLN A 14 1.69 -24.03 1.38
N LEU A 15 1.75 -23.88 0.05
CA LEU A 15 2.78 -24.48 -0.79
C LEU A 15 4.19 -24.02 -0.39
N LEU A 16 4.33 -22.72 -0.09
CA LEU A 16 5.60 -22.11 0.28
C LEU A 16 5.86 -22.19 1.80
N GLY A 17 4.85 -22.45 2.63
CA GLY A 17 4.96 -22.37 4.08
C GLY A 17 5.18 -20.95 4.57
N LEU A 18 4.47 -19.99 3.98
CA LEU A 18 4.44 -18.60 4.46
C LEU A 18 3.53 -18.50 5.68
N ARG A 19 3.85 -17.58 6.59
CA ARG A 19 2.96 -17.23 7.70
C ARG A 19 1.95 -16.21 7.19
N GLU A 20 0.66 -16.45 7.40
CA GLU A 20 -0.39 -15.49 7.04
C GLU A 20 -0.19 -14.16 7.80
N GLY A 21 -0.59 -13.05 7.18
CA GLY A 21 -0.65 -11.75 7.86
C GLY A 21 -1.59 -11.78 9.08
N GLU A 22 -1.25 -11.02 10.12
CA GLU A 22 -2.07 -10.97 11.35
C GLU A 22 -3.13 -9.84 11.28
N GLY A 23 -4.42 -10.21 11.35
CA GLY A 23 -5.54 -9.26 11.46
C GLY A 23 -5.87 -8.55 10.15
N ARG A 24 -6.27 -7.27 10.22
CA ARG A 24 -6.35 -6.39 9.03
C ARG A 24 -4.96 -5.88 8.62
N SER A 25 -3.90 -6.67 8.77
CA SER A 25 -2.57 -6.26 8.36
C SER A 25 -2.58 -6.00 6.86
N GLU A 26 -2.02 -4.86 6.43
CA GLU A 26 -1.85 -4.49 5.02
C GLU A 26 -0.81 -5.38 4.28
N VAL A 27 -0.40 -6.49 4.89
CA VAL A 27 0.60 -7.45 4.42
C VAL A 27 -0.10 -8.80 4.27
N ASP A 28 0.02 -9.41 3.09
CA ASP A 28 -0.68 -10.64 2.74
C ASP A 28 -0.06 -11.84 3.47
N ALA A 29 1.27 -11.92 3.49
CA ALA A 29 2.00 -12.98 4.21
C ALA A 29 3.40 -12.55 4.64
N PHE A 30 4.06 -13.39 5.44
CA PHE A 30 5.45 -13.25 5.86
C PHE A 30 6.25 -14.50 5.51
N PHE A 31 7.47 -14.28 5.03
CA PHE A 31 8.48 -15.31 4.88
C PHE A 31 9.47 -15.25 6.03
N ASP A 32 9.40 -16.24 6.91
CA ASP A 32 10.24 -16.33 8.09
C ASP A 32 11.42 -17.29 7.86
N PHE A 33 12.65 -16.87 8.19
CA PHE A 33 13.81 -17.74 8.13
C PHE A 33 14.93 -17.30 9.08
N ALA A 34 15.83 -18.22 9.41
CA ALA A 34 17.07 -17.92 10.12
C ALA A 34 18.26 -17.94 9.16
N ALA A 35 19.16 -16.97 9.27
CA ALA A 35 20.44 -16.95 8.57
C ALA A 35 21.49 -16.24 9.45
N ASN A 36 22.71 -16.77 9.48
CA ASN A 36 23.83 -16.18 10.23
C ASN A 36 23.50 -15.88 11.71
N GLY A 37 22.74 -16.76 12.37
CA GLY A 37 22.31 -16.59 13.77
C GLY A 37 21.25 -15.50 14.00
N THR A 38 20.73 -14.88 12.95
CA THR A 38 19.67 -13.86 13.01
C THR A 38 18.38 -14.43 12.42
N PHE A 39 17.24 -14.09 13.03
CA PHE A 39 15.92 -14.42 12.50
C PHE A 39 15.38 -13.24 11.69
N TYR A 40 14.90 -13.53 10.48
CA TYR A 40 14.35 -12.56 9.55
C TYR A 40 12.88 -12.88 9.27
N SER A 41 12.06 -11.82 9.18
CA SER A 41 10.68 -11.88 8.68
C SER A 41 10.55 -10.92 7.51
N ALA A 42 10.32 -11.43 6.30
CA ALA A 42 10.15 -10.61 5.10
C ALA A 42 8.67 -10.45 4.75
N PRO A 43 8.16 -9.23 4.58
CA PRO A 43 6.75 -9.00 4.23
C PRO A 43 6.51 -9.26 2.74
N ILE A 44 5.46 -10.03 2.45
CA ILE A 44 5.09 -10.51 1.11
C ILE A 44 3.79 -9.82 0.66
N GLU A 45 3.79 -9.36 -0.59
CA GLU A 45 2.57 -9.02 -1.34
C GLU A 45 2.27 -10.18 -2.31
N LEU A 46 1.11 -10.80 -2.15
CA LEU A 46 0.65 -11.93 -2.95
C LEU A 46 -0.33 -11.43 -4.00
N LYS A 47 -0.13 -11.89 -5.24
CA LYS A 47 -1.07 -11.67 -6.32
C LYS A 47 -1.20 -12.90 -7.20
N SER A 48 -2.35 -13.05 -7.85
CA SER A 48 -2.56 -14.12 -8.82
C SER A 48 -3.26 -13.62 -10.08
N THR A 49 -3.13 -14.37 -11.17
CA THR A 49 -3.82 -14.07 -12.44
C THR A 49 -4.08 -15.34 -13.25
N THR A 50 -5.17 -15.33 -14.02
CA THR A 50 -5.49 -16.32 -15.06
C THR A 50 -5.32 -15.75 -16.47
N THR A 51 -5.17 -14.43 -16.58
CA THR A 51 -5.12 -13.71 -17.85
C THR A 51 -3.72 -13.22 -18.15
N GLY A 52 -2.83 -13.12 -17.17
CA GLY A 52 -1.44 -12.64 -17.30
C GLY A 52 -1.24 -11.18 -16.90
N SER A 53 -2.32 -10.42 -16.65
CA SER A 53 -2.27 -9.10 -16.00
C SER A 53 -2.77 -9.21 -14.58
N VAL A 54 -2.21 -8.42 -13.66
CA VAL A 54 -2.53 -8.49 -12.24
C VAL A 54 -3.13 -7.16 -11.78
N SER A 55 -4.34 -7.20 -11.23
CA SER A 55 -4.95 -6.07 -10.50
C SER A 55 -4.24 -5.86 -9.16
N THR A 56 -4.24 -4.64 -8.64
CA THR A 56 -3.49 -4.30 -7.42
C THR A 56 -4.42 -3.87 -6.29
N ALA A 57 -4.72 -2.58 -6.18
CA ALA A 57 -5.59 -2.01 -5.15
C ALA A 57 -6.47 -0.89 -5.71
N ARG A 58 -7.60 -0.63 -5.04
CA ARG A 58 -8.40 0.58 -5.32
C ARG A 58 -7.80 1.77 -4.59
N ASP A 59 -8.08 2.98 -5.09
CA ASP A 59 -7.64 4.23 -4.48
C ASP A 59 -6.11 4.25 -4.20
N VAL A 60 -5.29 3.89 -5.19
CA VAL A 60 -3.83 3.87 -5.06
C VAL A 60 -3.27 5.27 -4.92
N GLY A 61 -2.52 5.49 -3.84
CA GLY A 61 -1.90 6.76 -3.49
C GLY A 61 -0.51 6.54 -2.87
N PRO A 62 0.14 7.59 -2.32
CA PRO A 62 1.51 7.51 -1.79
C PRO A 62 1.72 6.43 -0.73
N ILE A 63 0.71 6.17 0.12
CA ILE A 63 0.77 5.10 1.13
C ILE A 63 0.94 3.72 0.46
N HIS A 64 0.18 3.44 -0.61
CA HIS A 64 0.30 2.19 -1.36
C HIS A 64 1.66 2.08 -2.06
N ILE A 65 2.15 3.18 -2.66
CA ILE A 65 3.47 3.23 -3.29
C ILE A 65 4.57 2.90 -2.28
N ALA A 66 4.57 3.56 -1.11
CA ALA A 66 5.54 3.31 -0.06
C ALA A 66 5.45 1.86 0.46
N LYS A 67 4.23 1.34 0.63
CA LYS A 67 4.00 -0.06 0.99
C LYS A 67 4.68 -0.98 -0.01
N TRP A 68 4.36 -0.85 -1.29
CA TRP A 68 4.86 -1.72 -2.36
C TRP A 68 6.38 -1.76 -2.51
N ARG A 69 7.08 -0.65 -2.26
CA ARG A 69 8.56 -0.60 -2.24
C ARG A 69 9.19 -1.36 -1.07
N SER A 70 8.40 -1.69 -0.05
CA SER A 70 8.84 -2.43 1.15
C SER A 70 8.34 -3.87 1.18
N ARG A 71 8.02 -4.47 0.02
CA ARG A 71 7.49 -5.83 -0.08
C ARG A 71 8.27 -6.65 -1.10
N ILE A 72 8.34 -7.95 -0.86
CA ILE A 72 8.63 -8.92 -1.91
C ILE A 72 7.31 -9.33 -2.55
N TRP A 73 7.26 -9.38 -3.87
CA TRP A 73 6.07 -9.76 -4.61
C TRP A 73 6.15 -11.21 -5.04
N ILE A 74 5.08 -11.97 -4.81
CA ILE A 74 4.93 -13.32 -5.36
C ILE A 74 3.68 -13.34 -6.24
N PHE A 75 3.89 -13.69 -7.51
CA PHE A 75 2.84 -13.78 -8.52
C PHE A 75 2.54 -15.24 -8.87
N GLY A 76 1.31 -15.66 -8.62
CA GLY A 76 0.78 -16.96 -9.04
C GLY A 76 0.08 -16.89 -10.40
N PHE A 77 0.60 -17.64 -11.38
CA PHE A 77 -0.02 -17.75 -12.70
C PHE A 77 -0.82 -19.04 -12.78
N TYR A 78 -2.14 -18.91 -12.82
CA TYR A 78 -3.06 -20.04 -12.93
C TYR A 78 -3.45 -20.27 -14.39
N ASN A 79 -3.92 -21.48 -14.70
CA ASN A 79 -4.59 -21.76 -15.97
C ASN A 79 -5.84 -20.87 -16.16
N SER A 80 -6.39 -20.84 -17.38
CA SER A 80 -7.54 -20.01 -17.73
C SER A 80 -8.80 -20.30 -16.88
N SER A 81 -8.98 -21.54 -16.43
CA SER A 81 -10.06 -21.90 -15.50
C SER A 81 -9.82 -21.42 -14.07
N GLY A 82 -8.58 -21.04 -13.75
CA GLY A 82 -8.18 -20.60 -12.43
C GLY A 82 -8.10 -21.71 -11.40
N ALA A 83 -8.10 -22.97 -11.83
CA ALA A 83 -8.19 -24.16 -11.00
C ALA A 83 -6.82 -24.79 -10.70
N SER A 84 -5.76 -24.41 -11.43
CA SER A 84 -4.43 -24.98 -11.22
C SER A 84 -3.35 -23.93 -11.37
N LEU A 85 -2.55 -23.78 -10.33
CA LEU A 85 -1.33 -22.99 -10.35
C LEU A 85 -0.31 -23.64 -11.31
N ARG A 86 0.27 -22.84 -12.20
CA ARG A 86 1.22 -23.30 -13.22
C ARG A 86 2.62 -22.78 -12.96
N GLN A 87 2.73 -21.50 -12.63
CA GLN A 87 4.02 -20.84 -12.46
C GLN A 87 3.97 -19.89 -11.27
N LEU A 88 5.12 -19.73 -10.62
CA LEU A 88 5.40 -18.67 -9.66
C LEU A 88 6.46 -17.73 -10.21
N LEU A 89 6.33 -16.45 -9.92
CA LEU A 89 7.39 -15.45 -10.10
C LEU A 89 7.57 -14.68 -8.80
N VAL A 90 8.83 -14.53 -8.37
CA VAL A 90 9.20 -13.79 -7.17
C VAL A 90 10.01 -12.56 -7.61
N LEU A 91 9.54 -11.36 -7.27
CA LEU A 91 10.21 -10.11 -7.60
C LEU A 91 10.46 -9.29 -6.32
N GLY A 92 11.64 -8.71 -6.20
CA GLY A 92 11.98 -7.78 -5.12
C GLY A 92 11.61 -6.33 -5.46
N PRO A 93 11.89 -5.40 -4.53
CA PRO A 93 11.67 -3.98 -4.76
C PRO A 93 12.35 -3.43 -6.00
N ASN A 94 13.58 -3.87 -6.29
CA ASN A 94 14.36 -3.38 -7.43
C ASN A 94 13.70 -3.75 -8.76
N GLU A 95 13.22 -4.99 -8.91
CA GLU A 95 12.56 -5.45 -10.13
C GLU A 95 11.22 -4.75 -10.35
N MET A 96 10.52 -4.40 -9.27
CA MET A 96 9.22 -3.73 -9.31
C MET A 96 9.32 -2.20 -9.44
N GLU A 97 10.48 -1.60 -9.17
CA GLU A 97 10.63 -0.15 -9.02
C GLU A 97 10.17 0.63 -10.25
N SER A 98 10.54 0.19 -11.45
CA SER A 98 10.15 0.90 -12.69
C SER A 98 8.62 1.03 -12.86
N TRP A 99 7.87 -0.02 -12.49
CA TRP A 99 6.42 0.01 -12.54
C TRP A 99 5.83 0.85 -11.41
N ILE A 100 6.38 0.74 -10.20
CA ILE A 100 5.94 1.51 -9.02
C ILE A 100 6.17 3.00 -9.26
N GLU A 101 7.36 3.40 -9.71
CA GLU A 101 7.72 4.77 -10.02
C GLU A 101 6.78 5.35 -11.08
N GLN A 102 6.45 4.59 -12.13
CA GLN A 102 5.47 5.04 -13.12
C GLN A 102 4.13 5.40 -12.47
N LYS A 103 3.65 4.62 -11.50
CA LYS A 103 2.38 4.91 -10.80
C LYS A 103 2.52 6.12 -9.88
N GLU A 104 3.65 6.26 -9.20
CA GLU A 104 3.95 7.42 -8.38
C GLU A 104 4.00 8.71 -9.21
N GLN A 105 4.72 8.72 -10.33
CA GLN A 105 4.80 9.88 -11.22
C GLN A 105 3.45 10.23 -11.83
N TYR A 106 2.58 9.25 -12.06
CA TYR A 106 1.22 9.48 -12.57
C TYR A 106 0.36 10.26 -11.57
N ILE A 107 0.39 9.89 -10.28
CA ILE A 107 -0.43 10.56 -9.25
C ILE A 107 0.21 11.85 -8.71
N LYS A 108 1.53 12.00 -8.82
CA LYS A 108 2.29 13.10 -8.21
C LYS A 108 1.78 14.51 -8.54
N PRO A 109 1.42 14.86 -9.80
CA PRO A 109 0.91 16.19 -10.11
C PRO A 109 -0.37 16.52 -9.34
N ASP A 110 -1.30 15.57 -9.22
CA ASP A 110 -2.59 15.80 -8.58
C ASP A 110 -2.44 16.04 -7.08
N PHE A 111 -1.56 15.29 -6.42
CA PHE A 111 -1.19 15.54 -5.02
C PHE A 111 -0.54 16.92 -4.84
N ALA A 112 0.38 17.29 -5.73
CA ALA A 112 1.03 18.61 -5.68
C ALA A 112 0.03 19.76 -5.91
N ILE A 113 -1.02 19.56 -6.72
CA ILE A 113 -2.11 20.53 -6.86
C ILE A 113 -2.84 20.69 -5.53
N GLY A 114 -3.17 19.59 -4.85
CA GLY A 114 -3.82 19.62 -3.54
C GLY A 114 -3.03 20.41 -2.51
N ASP A 115 -1.73 20.14 -2.40
CA ASP A 115 -0.84 20.83 -1.47
C ASP A 115 -0.79 22.34 -1.77
N ARG A 116 -0.59 22.72 -3.04
CA ARG A 116 -0.53 24.14 -3.44
C ARG A 116 -1.85 24.88 -3.25
N VAL A 117 -2.98 24.22 -3.46
CA VAL A 117 -4.31 24.81 -3.23
C VAL A 117 -4.49 25.05 -1.73
N ALA A 118 -4.16 24.07 -0.88
CA ALA A 118 -4.27 24.22 0.55
C ALA A 118 -3.34 25.32 1.10
N GLU A 119 -2.10 25.41 0.62
CA GLU A 119 -1.16 26.47 1.00
C GLU A 119 -1.72 27.87 0.76
N LYS A 120 -2.43 28.07 -0.34
CA LYS A 120 -3.01 29.35 -0.76
C LYS A 120 -4.26 29.77 0.02
N LEU A 121 -4.88 28.86 0.76
CA LEU A 121 -6.03 29.23 1.59
C LEU A 121 -5.60 30.21 2.67
N ASP A 122 -6.41 31.23 2.88
CA ASP A 122 -6.18 32.25 3.90
C ASP A 122 -7.37 32.36 4.89
N VAL A 123 -7.27 33.31 5.81
CA VAL A 123 -8.27 33.50 6.87
C VAL A 123 -9.58 34.02 6.29
N GLU A 124 -9.55 34.78 5.19
CA GLU A 124 -10.72 35.23 4.46
C GLU A 124 -11.50 34.05 3.87
N ASP A 125 -10.82 33.06 3.26
CA ASP A 125 -11.45 31.81 2.80
C ASP A 125 -12.13 31.05 3.94
N LEU A 126 -11.46 30.95 5.09
CA LEU A 126 -12.05 30.34 6.29
C LEU A 126 -13.34 31.06 6.70
N TYR A 127 -13.34 32.40 6.72
CA TYR A 127 -14.52 33.16 7.10
C TYR A 127 -15.68 33.01 6.10
N ILE A 128 -15.39 32.84 4.82
CA ILE A 128 -16.40 32.55 3.80
C ILE A 128 -17.01 31.16 4.03
N ILE A 129 -16.20 30.16 4.35
CA ILE A 129 -16.64 28.75 4.44
C ILE A 129 -17.25 28.40 5.80
N CYS A 130 -16.71 28.93 6.90
CA CYS A 130 -17.07 28.57 8.28
C CYS A 130 -17.71 29.71 9.07
N GLU A 131 -18.02 30.83 8.39
CA GLU A 131 -18.46 32.09 8.98
C GLU A 131 -17.37 32.74 9.84
N LYS A 132 -17.36 34.08 9.88
CA LYS A 132 -16.38 34.83 10.68
C LYS A 132 -16.69 34.70 12.17
N LYS A 133 -15.77 34.07 12.93
CA LYS A 133 -15.85 33.98 14.39
C LYS A 133 -14.51 34.41 15.01
N ARG A 134 -14.56 34.98 16.21
CA ARG A 134 -13.34 35.26 16.99
C ARG A 134 -12.73 33.99 17.57
N LYS A 135 -13.56 32.97 17.80
CA LYS A 135 -13.19 31.67 18.34
C LYS A 135 -14.13 30.62 17.77
N TYR A 136 -13.59 29.47 17.44
CA TYR A 136 -14.33 28.31 16.97
C TYR A 136 -14.35 27.22 18.03
N SER A 137 -15.45 26.47 18.08
CA SER A 137 -15.66 25.40 19.05
C SER A 137 -15.07 24.06 18.57
N LEU A 138 -15.01 23.09 19.48
CA LEU A 138 -14.75 21.69 19.14
C LEU A 138 -15.67 21.14 18.05
N GLU A 139 -16.94 21.52 18.06
CA GLU A 139 -17.90 21.02 17.09
C GLU A 139 -17.74 21.68 15.72
N ASP A 140 -17.31 22.95 15.66
CA ASP A 140 -16.93 23.60 14.39
C ASP A 140 -15.76 22.84 13.73
N ALA A 141 -14.69 22.57 14.48
CA ALA A 141 -13.53 21.82 13.99
C ALA A 141 -13.89 20.41 13.52
N LYS A 142 -14.72 19.68 14.29
CA LYS A 142 -15.20 18.33 13.89
C LYS A 142 -16.09 18.37 12.65
N SER A 143 -16.93 19.39 12.52
CA SER A 143 -17.81 19.56 11.36
C SER A 143 -17.01 19.83 10.10
N LEU A 144 -15.98 20.68 10.18
CA LEU A 144 -15.07 20.98 9.09
C LEU A 144 -14.22 19.76 8.71
N HIS A 145 -13.54 19.17 9.69
CA HIS A 145 -12.58 18.08 9.47
C HIS A 145 -13.21 16.68 9.39
N LYS A 146 -14.54 16.59 9.54
CA LYS A 146 -15.35 15.36 9.43
C LYS A 146 -14.83 14.20 10.29
N ARG A 147 -14.46 14.49 11.55
CA ARG A 147 -14.02 13.48 12.54
C ARG A 147 -12.82 12.63 12.11
N GLN A 148 -11.92 13.20 11.31
CA GLN A 148 -10.68 12.51 10.91
C GLN A 148 -9.67 12.32 12.04
N TRP A 149 -9.76 13.15 13.07
CA TRP A 149 -9.05 12.94 14.32
C TRP A 149 -9.94 12.23 15.34
N ASN A 150 -9.29 11.51 16.26
CA ASN A 150 -9.97 11.05 17.47
C ASN A 150 -10.22 12.23 18.42
N GLN A 151 -11.01 12.00 19.48
CA GLN A 151 -11.42 13.06 20.39
C GLN A 151 -10.26 13.70 21.15
N GLU A 152 -9.28 12.89 21.55
CA GLU A 152 -8.07 13.35 22.26
C GLU A 152 -7.27 14.32 21.40
N ARG A 153 -7.03 13.95 20.13
CA ARG A 153 -6.28 14.78 19.20
C ARG A 153 -6.98 16.10 18.91
N TYR A 154 -8.30 16.14 18.74
CA TYR A 154 -8.97 17.44 18.63
C TYR A 154 -8.71 18.32 19.86
N ARG A 155 -8.79 17.77 21.08
CA ARG A 155 -8.54 18.55 22.29
C ARG A 155 -7.09 19.03 22.38
N SER A 156 -6.12 18.21 21.98
CA SER A 156 -4.70 18.59 22.03
C SER A 156 -4.33 19.65 20.98
N GLU A 157 -5.11 19.79 19.92
CA GLU A 157 -4.89 20.78 18.84
C GLU A 157 -5.59 22.12 19.11
N MET A 158 -6.37 22.24 20.19
CA MET A 158 -6.92 23.53 20.64
C MET A 158 -5.79 24.46 21.04
N ASP A 159 -5.77 25.65 20.46
CA ASP A 159 -4.77 26.68 20.72
C ASP A 159 -5.33 27.87 21.52
N ASP A 160 -6.60 27.81 21.90
CA ASP A 160 -7.25 28.74 22.82
C ASP A 160 -8.04 27.97 23.89
N THR A 161 -8.38 28.65 24.98
CA THR A 161 -9.16 28.08 26.09
C THR A 161 -10.51 27.60 25.58
N ASP A 162 -10.69 26.28 25.63
CA ASP A 162 -11.86 25.54 25.15
C ASP A 162 -12.26 25.83 23.70
N GLY A 163 -11.28 26.10 22.81
CA GLY A 163 -11.57 26.38 21.41
C GLY A 163 -10.35 26.53 20.51
N TYR A 164 -10.61 27.05 19.32
CA TYR A 164 -9.60 27.29 18.30
C TYR A 164 -9.65 28.73 17.84
N THR A 165 -8.47 29.31 17.64
CA THR A 165 -8.32 30.60 16.94
C THR A 165 -8.69 30.45 15.46
N PRO A 166 -8.97 31.55 14.74
CA PRO A 166 -9.10 31.53 13.28
C PRO A 166 -7.89 30.92 12.58
N GLU A 167 -6.67 31.18 13.05
CA GLU A 167 -5.43 30.68 12.47
C GLU A 167 -5.35 29.15 12.56
N LYS A 168 -5.69 28.58 13.72
CA LYS A 168 -5.73 27.12 13.88
C LYS A 168 -6.87 26.47 13.09
N MET A 169 -8.03 27.11 13.00
CA MET A 169 -9.11 26.62 12.14
C MET A 169 -8.76 26.67 10.65
N LEU A 170 -7.96 27.66 10.23
CA LEU A 170 -7.43 27.70 8.88
C LEU A 170 -6.50 26.50 8.63
N GLU A 171 -5.64 26.11 9.58
CA GLU A 171 -4.83 24.89 9.44
C GLU A 171 -5.71 23.65 9.26
N ILE A 172 -6.80 23.53 10.03
CA ILE A 172 -7.75 22.43 9.90
C ILE A 172 -8.46 22.46 8.52
N LEU A 173 -8.80 23.64 8.01
CA LEU A 173 -9.34 23.81 6.66
C LEU A 173 -8.34 23.35 5.60
N LYS A 174 -7.06 23.70 5.73
CA LYS A 174 -5.99 23.26 4.84
C LYS A 174 -5.84 21.74 4.84
N LEU A 175 -5.84 21.11 6.02
CA LEU A 175 -5.84 19.65 6.14
C LEU A 175 -7.06 19.03 5.45
N ARG A 176 -8.24 19.64 5.60
CA ARG A 176 -9.46 19.16 4.95
C ARG A 176 -9.37 19.27 3.42
N ALA A 177 -8.83 20.37 2.90
CA ALA A 177 -8.63 20.59 1.47
C ALA A 177 -7.67 19.55 0.88
N ILE A 178 -6.54 19.31 1.56
CA ILE A 178 -5.58 18.25 1.21
C ILE A 178 -6.30 16.90 1.15
N TYR A 179 -7.01 16.51 2.22
CA TYR A 179 -7.72 15.22 2.24
C TYR A 179 -8.71 15.05 1.09
N LEU A 180 -9.52 16.07 0.80
CA LEU A 180 -10.52 16.02 -0.27
C LEU A 180 -9.85 15.84 -1.63
N ASN A 181 -8.77 16.58 -1.89
CA ASN A 181 -8.00 16.42 -3.11
C ASN A 181 -7.38 15.02 -3.19
N GLN A 182 -6.65 14.59 -2.16
CA GLN A 182 -5.97 13.30 -2.13
C GLN A 182 -6.92 12.13 -2.41
N ARG A 183 -8.18 12.21 -1.94
CA ARG A 183 -9.24 11.23 -2.24
C ARG A 183 -9.59 11.13 -3.71
N GLY A 184 -9.53 12.24 -4.46
CA GLY A 184 -9.76 12.29 -5.91
C GLY A 184 -8.51 12.03 -6.74
N SER A 185 -7.33 12.26 -6.18
CA SER A 185 -6.01 12.13 -6.83
C SER A 185 -5.47 10.69 -6.87
N THR A 186 -6.25 9.70 -6.42
CA THR A 186 -5.83 8.31 -6.39
C THR A 186 -6.05 7.59 -7.71
N LEU A 187 -5.21 6.62 -8.01
CA LEU A 187 -5.34 5.77 -9.18
C LEU A 187 -6.19 4.53 -8.86
N ASN A 188 -7.30 4.36 -9.57
CA ASN A 188 -8.19 3.22 -9.33
C ASN A 188 -7.69 1.95 -10.03
N ASN A 189 -7.34 0.93 -9.24
CA ASN A 189 -6.99 -0.42 -9.68
C ASN A 189 -6.01 -0.48 -10.86
N PRO A 190 -4.80 0.11 -10.73
CA PRO A 190 -3.79 -0.02 -11.75
C PRO A 190 -3.39 -1.49 -11.90
N HIS A 191 -3.21 -1.90 -13.15
CA HIS A 191 -2.78 -3.27 -13.46
C HIS A 191 -1.27 -3.32 -13.70
N ILE A 192 -0.67 -4.40 -13.21
CA ILE A 192 0.67 -4.82 -13.63
C ILE A 192 0.53 -5.54 -14.97
N PRO A 193 1.14 -5.02 -16.06
CA PRO A 193 0.93 -5.55 -17.40
C PRO A 193 1.75 -6.82 -17.64
N LYS A 194 1.27 -7.66 -18.57
CA LYS A 194 2.00 -8.86 -19.06
C LYS A 194 3.42 -8.55 -19.52
N SER A 195 3.62 -7.37 -20.11
CA SER A 195 4.91 -6.94 -20.64
C SER A 195 5.97 -6.81 -19.54
N LEU A 196 5.59 -6.46 -18.30
CA LEU A 196 6.53 -6.46 -17.17
C LEU A 196 7.04 -7.89 -16.94
N PHE A 197 6.13 -8.85 -16.83
CA PHE A 197 6.47 -10.25 -16.57
C PHE A 197 7.27 -10.91 -17.69
N ALA A 198 7.12 -10.44 -18.94
CA ALA A 198 7.89 -10.94 -20.07
C ALA A 198 9.41 -10.73 -19.89
N ASN A 199 9.82 -9.69 -19.16
CA ASN A 199 11.23 -9.42 -18.86
C ASN A 199 11.84 -10.42 -17.86
N PHE A 200 11.00 -11.18 -17.16
CA PHE A 200 11.42 -12.12 -16.10
C PHE A 200 11.03 -13.56 -16.41
N ARG A 201 10.82 -13.88 -17.69
CA ARG A 201 10.37 -15.22 -18.12
C ARG A 201 11.30 -16.34 -17.64
N ASP A 202 12.61 -16.11 -17.67
CA ASP A 202 13.62 -17.11 -17.26
C ASP A 202 13.68 -17.30 -15.74
N GLN A 203 13.06 -16.41 -14.97
CA GLN A 203 12.95 -16.48 -13.51
C GLN A 203 11.61 -17.13 -13.07
N MET A 204 10.72 -17.46 -14.01
CA MET A 204 9.47 -18.13 -13.69
C MET A 204 9.73 -19.59 -13.31
N ILE A 205 9.15 -20.00 -12.19
CA ILE A 205 9.31 -21.34 -11.62
C ILE A 205 8.07 -22.15 -11.97
N ASP A 206 8.22 -23.21 -12.77
CA ASP A 206 7.12 -24.14 -13.06
C ASP A 206 6.77 -24.94 -11.81
N VAL A 207 5.50 -24.87 -11.43
CA VAL A 207 4.91 -25.51 -10.26
C VAL A 207 3.72 -26.39 -10.62
N THR A 208 3.53 -26.71 -11.90
CA THR A 208 2.50 -27.65 -12.38
C THR A 208 2.56 -28.99 -11.64
N ARG A 209 3.76 -29.39 -11.22
CA ARG A 209 3.99 -30.45 -10.24
C ARG A 209 4.88 -29.89 -9.15
N PHE A 210 4.26 -29.34 -8.11
CA PHE A 210 5.01 -28.70 -7.03
C PHE A 210 5.97 -29.71 -6.38
N SER A 211 7.27 -29.45 -6.52
CA SER A 211 8.34 -30.32 -6.02
C SER A 211 9.10 -29.64 -4.87
N ALA A 212 9.84 -30.44 -4.10
CA ALA A 212 10.75 -29.91 -3.08
C ALA A 212 11.78 -28.95 -3.70
N ASP A 213 12.25 -29.23 -4.91
CA ASP A 213 13.20 -28.38 -5.63
C ASP A 213 12.58 -27.03 -6.01
N ALA A 214 11.34 -27.01 -6.49
CA ALA A 214 10.64 -25.77 -6.81
C ALA A 214 10.47 -24.90 -5.56
N ARG A 215 10.09 -25.51 -4.42
CA ARG A 215 10.01 -24.81 -3.14
C ARG A 215 11.36 -24.27 -2.69
N ALA A 216 12.42 -25.07 -2.79
CA ALA A 216 13.78 -24.67 -2.42
C ALA A 216 14.26 -23.48 -3.26
N THR A 217 14.00 -23.48 -4.57
CA THR A 217 14.30 -22.36 -5.47
C THR A 217 13.56 -21.09 -5.03
N VAL A 218 12.25 -21.16 -4.78
CA VAL A 218 11.49 -20.00 -4.29
C VAL A 218 12.06 -19.49 -2.96
N HIS A 219 12.33 -20.38 -2.01
CA HIS A 219 12.88 -20.01 -0.71
C HIS A 219 14.25 -19.37 -0.82
N GLN A 220 15.12 -19.87 -1.69
CA GLN A 220 16.43 -19.29 -1.93
C GLN A 220 16.30 -17.87 -2.49
N THR A 221 15.46 -17.67 -3.52
CA THR A 221 15.19 -16.33 -4.07
C THR A 221 14.65 -15.37 -3.01
N LEU A 222 13.71 -15.80 -2.17
CA LEU A 222 13.18 -14.98 -1.08
C LEU A 222 14.27 -14.58 -0.07
N ARG A 223 15.17 -15.51 0.28
CA ARG A 223 16.30 -15.23 1.17
C ARG A 223 17.25 -14.21 0.55
N ASP A 224 17.63 -14.42 -0.71
CA ASP A 224 18.60 -13.56 -1.40
C ASP A 224 18.08 -12.12 -1.54
N ILE A 225 16.80 -11.95 -1.89
CA ILE A 225 16.15 -10.64 -1.93
C ILE A 225 16.10 -10.00 -0.52
N THR A 226 15.73 -10.78 0.50
CA THR A 226 15.64 -10.26 1.89
C THR A 226 17.01 -9.82 2.42
N LEU A 227 18.05 -10.63 2.20
CA LEU A 227 19.39 -10.36 2.72
C LEU A 227 20.07 -9.20 1.98
N SER A 228 19.76 -9.00 0.70
CA SER A 228 20.28 -7.88 -0.10
C SER A 228 19.54 -6.55 0.16
N ASN A 229 18.39 -6.57 0.84
CA ASN A 229 17.60 -5.36 1.08
C ASN A 229 17.18 -5.20 2.56
N LYS A 230 17.82 -4.24 3.24
CA LYS A 230 17.58 -3.95 4.66
C LYS A 230 16.14 -3.57 5.00
N THR A 231 15.39 -2.94 4.08
CA THR A 231 14.00 -2.51 4.37
C THR A 231 13.03 -3.68 4.47
N LEU A 232 13.43 -4.86 3.97
CA LEU A 232 12.66 -6.10 4.04
C LEU A 232 12.97 -6.93 5.29
N GLN A 233 14.00 -6.56 6.05
CA GLN A 233 14.46 -7.32 7.22
C GLN A 233 13.67 -6.87 8.45
N TRP A 234 12.47 -7.40 8.64
CA TRP A 234 11.72 -7.10 9.86
C TRP A 234 12.26 -8.00 10.97
N ASN A 235 12.86 -7.36 11.98
CA ASN A 235 13.26 -8.04 13.19
C ASN A 235 12.03 -8.29 14.05
N ARG A 236 11.88 -9.53 14.50
CA ARG A 236 10.91 -9.88 15.53
C ARG A 236 11.55 -9.76 16.91
#